data_AF-A0A1Y5G733-F1
#
_entry.id   AF-A0A1Y5G733-F1
#
_cell.length_a   1.000
_cell.length_b   1.000
_cell.length_c   1.000
_cell.angle_alpha   90.00
_cell.angle_beta   90.00
_cell.angle_gamma   90.00
#
_symmetry.space_group_name_H-M   'P 1'
#
loop_
_entity.id
_entity.type
_entity.pdbx_description
1 polymer ?
#
loop_
_entity_poly.entity_id
_entity_poly.type
_entity_poly.pdbx_seq_one_letter_code
_entity_poly.pdbx_strand_id
1 'polypeptide(L)' 'MEVDLFQQGVDLMLYGMGTVFAFLILLVGAIHLMSLIITRFFPEPVQPEAVVRMAPAAAAVVEPRLQAVIQAAIDKHRGK' A
#
# COMPACT_ATOMS: atom_id res chain seq x y z
N MET A 1 32.69 -42.52 5.15
CA MET A 1 31.83 -42.35 6.34
C MET A 1 31.44 -40.89 6.60
N GLU A 2 32.14 -39.87 6.05
CA GLU A 2 31.74 -38.45 6.26
C GLU A 2 30.66 -37.93 5.31
N VAL A 3 30.56 -38.49 4.10
CA VAL A 3 29.54 -38.09 3.10
C VAL A 3 28.11 -38.26 3.64
N ASP A 4 27.93 -39.20 4.57
CA ASP A 4 26.64 -39.57 5.15
C ASP A 4 26.08 -38.46 6.06
N LEU A 5 26.91 -37.83 6.89
CA LEU A 5 26.47 -36.75 7.79
C LEU A 5 26.14 -35.47 7.03
N PHE A 6 26.93 -35.14 6.01
CA PHE A 6 26.65 -33.97 5.16
C PHE A 6 25.35 -34.17 4.40
N GLN A 7 25.15 -35.35 3.81
CA GLN A 7 23.92 -35.66 3.08
C GLN A 7 22.70 -35.70 4.00
N GLN A 8 22.84 -36.25 5.21
CA GLN A 8 21.78 -36.25 6.22
C GLN A 8 21.45 -34.84 6.72
N GLY A 9 22.45 -33.95 6.83
CA GLY A 9 22.24 -32.54 7.13
C GLY A 9 21.47 -31.80 6.03
N VAL A 10 21.81 -32.05 4.76
CA VAL A 10 21.09 -31.50 3.61
C VAL A 10 19.65 -32.01 3.56
N ASP A 11 19.43 -33.31 3.78
CA ASP A 11 18.09 -33.89 3.86
C ASP A 11 17.29 -33.25 4.99
N LEU A 12 17.87 -33.12 6.19
CA LEU A 12 17.21 -32.47 7.32
C LEU A 12 16.86 -31.00 7.03
N MET A 13 17.75 -30.25 6.37
CA MET A 13 17.46 -28.88 5.94
C MET A 13 16.33 -28.84 4.91
N LEU A 14 16.32 -29.75 3.92
CA LEU A 14 15.28 -29.81 2.91
C LEU A 14 13.91 -30.14 3.53
N TYR A 15 13.84 -31.13 4.41
CA TYR A 15 12.59 -31.49 5.10
C TYR A 15 12.18 -30.40 6.10
N GLY A 16 13.11 -29.88 6.90
CA GLY A 16 12.82 -28.87 7.92
C GLY A 16 12.38 -27.54 7.29
N MET A 17 13.20 -26.96 6.40
CA MET A 17 12.87 -25.71 5.73
C MET A 17 11.70 -25.87 4.76
N GLY A 18 11.59 -26.99 4.06
CA GLY A 18 10.50 -27.27 3.13
C GLY A 18 9.14 -27.37 3.83
N THR A 19 9.07 -28.06 4.98
CA THR A 19 7.83 -28.16 5.76
C THR A 19 7.41 -26.82 6.35
N VAL A 20 8.36 -26.04 6.87
CA VAL A 20 8.08 -24.68 7.37
C VAL A 20 7.57 -23.80 6.23
N PHE A 21 8.23 -23.82 5.06
CA PHE A 21 7.81 -23.04 3.90
C PHE A 21 6.41 -23.44 3.42
N ALA A 22 6.14 -24.74 3.31
CA ALA A 22 4.81 -25.25 2.97
C ALA A 22 3.75 -24.83 3.98
N PHE A 23 4.08 -24.87 5.28
CA PHE A 23 3.20 -24.41 6.35
C PHE A 23 2.90 -22.91 6.24
N LEU A 24 3.90 -22.09 5.95
CA LEU A 24 3.70 -20.65 5.74
C LEU A 24 2.84 -20.36 4.51
N ILE A 25 3.04 -21.08 3.40
CA ILE A 25 2.16 -20.97 2.21
C ILE A 25 0.71 -21.30 2.59
N LEU A 26 0.50 -22.38 3.33
CA LEU A 26 -0.82 -22.79 3.78
C LEU A 26 -1.43 -21.71 4.68
N LEU A 27 -0.66 -21.18 5.63
CA LEU A 27 -1.10 -20.13 6.55
C LEU A 27 -1.48 -18.84 5.81
N VAL A 28 -0.67 -18.40 4.86
CA VAL A 28 -0.98 -17.25 3.99
C VAL A 28 -2.25 -17.53 3.18
N GLY A 29 -2.37 -18.73 2.60
CA GLY A 29 -3.58 -19.16 1.90
C GLY A 29 -4.83 -19.14 2.77
N ALA A 30 -4.72 -19.55 4.03
CA ALA A 30 -5.80 -19.50 5.00
C ALA A 30 -6.22 -18.05 5.33
N ILE A 31 -5.27 -17.14 5.47
CA ILE A 31 -5.55 -15.70 5.67
C ILE A 31 -6.23 -15.11 4.43
N HIS A 32 -5.78 -15.46 3.22
CA HIS A 32 -6.44 -15.05 1.98
C HIS A 32 -7.87 -15.59 1.87
N LEU A 33 -8.08 -16.85 2.23
CA LEU A 33 -9.41 -17.46 2.25
C LEU A 33 -10.31 -16.75 3.26
N MET A 34 -9.82 -16.47 4.46
CA MET A 34 -10.54 -15.69 5.47
C MET A 34 -10.88 -14.30 4.94
N SER A 35 -9.93 -13.60 4.32
CA SER A 35 -10.15 -12.29 3.70
C SER A 35 -11.23 -12.33 2.61
N LEU A 36 -11.22 -13.36 1.76
CA LEU A 36 -12.21 -13.56 0.71
C LEU A 36 -13.59 -13.87 1.29
N ILE A 37 -13.67 -14.71 2.31
CA ILE A 37 -14.92 -15.03 3.01
C ILE A 37 -15.50 -13.76 3.64
N ILE A 38 -14.68 -13.00 4.38
CA ILE A 38 -15.14 -11.77 5.04
C ILE A 38 -15.64 -10.76 4.02
N THR A 39 -14.86 -10.44 2.98
CA THR A 39 -15.27 -9.48 1.94
C THR A 39 -16.51 -9.93 1.16
N ARG A 40 -16.70 -11.23 0.97
CA ARG A 40 -17.82 -11.78 0.19
C ARG A 40 -19.12 -11.94 0.97
N PHE A 41 -19.04 -12.30 2.26
CA PHE A 41 -20.20 -12.60 3.11
C PHE A 41 -20.53 -11.48 4.11
N PHE A 42 -19.53 -10.69 4.50
CA PHE A 42 -19.65 -9.50 5.33
C PHE A 42 -19.04 -8.31 4.60
N PRO A 43 -19.62 -7.89 3.45
CA PRO A 43 -19.20 -6.65 2.83
C PRO A 43 -19.42 -5.54 3.86
N GLU A 44 -18.32 -4.99 4.38
CA GLU A 44 -18.39 -3.74 5.11
C GLU A 44 -19.03 -2.73 4.14
N PRO A 45 -20.04 -1.97 4.58
CA PRO A 45 -20.52 -0.86 3.79
C PRO A 45 -19.30 0.01 3.56
N VAL A 46 -18.80 0.00 2.31
CA VAL A 46 -17.77 0.91 1.85
C VAL A 46 -18.34 2.28 2.16
N GLN A 47 -17.89 2.90 3.26
CA GLN A 47 -18.05 4.34 3.38
C GLN A 47 -17.41 4.83 2.10
N PRO A 48 -18.17 5.52 1.22
CA PRO A 48 -17.57 6.01 0.01
C PRO A 48 -16.32 6.74 0.46
N GLU A 49 -15.14 6.26 0.04
CA GLU A 49 -13.92 7.05 0.18
C GLU A 49 -14.35 8.42 -0.28
N ALA A 50 -14.34 9.39 0.65
CA ALA A 50 -14.79 10.71 0.33
C ALA A 50 -13.86 11.13 -0.80
N VAL A 51 -14.34 11.02 -2.04
CA VAL A 51 -13.70 11.60 -3.19
C VAL A 51 -13.57 13.02 -2.74
N VAL A 52 -12.35 13.44 -2.43
CA VAL A 52 -12.05 14.83 -2.15
C VAL A 52 -12.30 15.50 -3.47
N ARG A 53 -13.58 15.81 -3.71
CA ARG A 53 -14.02 16.63 -4.78
C ARG A 53 -13.50 17.96 -4.33
N MET A 54 -12.32 18.32 -4.82
CA MET A 54 -11.87 19.70 -4.76
C MET A 54 -13.05 20.49 -5.27
N ALA A 55 -13.76 21.15 -4.36
CA ALA A 55 -14.82 22.04 -4.74
C ALA A 55 -14.18 23.00 -5.76
N PRO A 56 -14.81 23.27 -6.92
CA PRO A 56 -14.35 24.38 -7.72
C PRO A 56 -14.33 25.55 -6.75
N ALA A 57 -13.14 26.11 -6.50
CA ALA A 57 -12.98 27.23 -5.60
C ALA A 57 -14.03 28.24 -6.06
N ALA A 58 -15.08 28.42 -5.25
CA ALA A 58 -16.06 29.46 -5.51
C ALA A 58 -15.22 30.68 -5.78
N ALA A 59 -15.41 31.31 -6.94
CA ALA A 59 -14.60 32.44 -7.39
C ALA A 59 -14.73 33.53 -6.32
N ALA A 60 -13.88 33.43 -5.30
CA ALA A 60 -13.65 34.46 -4.32
C ALA A 60 -13.20 35.60 -5.20
N VAL A 61 -14.01 36.65 -5.26
CA VAL A 61 -13.68 37.87 -6.00
C VAL A 61 -12.32 38.30 -5.47
N VAL A 62 -11.26 37.95 -6.20
CA VAL A 62 -9.89 38.19 -5.77
C VAL A 62 -9.77 39.70 -5.83
N GLU A 63 -9.63 40.31 -4.65
CA GLU A 63 -9.51 41.75 -4.54
C GLU A 63 -8.37 42.22 -5.47
N PRO A 64 -8.55 43.25 -6.30
CA PRO A 64 -7.58 43.64 -7.33
C PRO A 64 -6.17 43.88 -6.76
N ARG A 65 -6.10 44.35 -5.51
CA ARG A 65 -4.87 44.51 -4.74
C ARG A 65 -4.15 43.18 -4.49
N LEU A 66 -4.88 42.13 -4.14
CA LEU A 66 -4.32 40.82 -3.86
C LEU A 66 -3.76 40.18 -5.15
N GLN A 67 -4.46 40.36 -6.26
CA GLN A 67 -3.99 39.92 -7.58
C GLN A 67 -2.67 40.61 -7.97
N ALA A 68 -2.56 41.93 -7.78
CA ALA A 68 -1.34 42.68 -8.07
C ALA A 68 -0.13 42.22 -7.22
N VAL A 69 -0.36 41.90 -5.93
CA VAL A 69 0.69 41.41 -5.04
C VAL A 69 1.17 40.01 -5.46
N ILE A 70 0.24 39.10 -5.82
CA ILE A 70 0.58 37.76 -6.30
C ILE A 70 1.38 37.86 -7.61
N GLN A 71 0.97 38.73 -8.53
CA GLN A 71 1.68 38.94 -9.80
C GLN A 71 3.12 39.43 -9.56
N ALA A 72 3.30 40.45 -8.71
CA ALA A 72 4.62 40.95 -8.36
C ALA A 72 5.51 39.88 -7.68
N ALA A 73 4.92 39.01 -6.86
CA ALA A 73 5.63 37.90 -6.25
C ALA A 73 6.08 36.84 -7.28
N ILE A 74 5.23 36.53 -8.26
CA ILE A 74 5.55 35.60 -9.35
C ILE A 74 6.66 36.17 -10.23
N ASP A 75 6.55 37.43 -10.63
CA ASP A 75 7.56 38.10 -11.48
C ASP A 75 8.92 38.15 -10.78
N LYS A 76 8.93 38.41 -9.46
CA LYS A 76 10.16 38.37 -8.64
C LYS A 76 10.77 36.97 -8.53
N HIS A 77 9.95 35.92 -8.50
CA HIS A 77 10.45 34.55 -8.47
C HIS A 77 11.00 34.10 -9.83
N ARG A 78 10.34 34.49 -10.93
CA ARG A 78 10.73 34.13 -12.30
C ARG A 78 11.90 34.93 -12.85
N GLY A 79 12.15 36.13 -12.31
CA GLY A 79 13.32 36.95 -12.63
C GLY A 79 14.61 36.58 -11.88
N LYS A 80 14.61 35.45 -11.17
CA LYS A 80 15.78 34.87 -10.51
C LYS A 80 15.99 33.44 -11.00
#